data_AF-A0A399ZXF2-F1
#
_entry.id   AF-A0A399ZXF2-F1
#
_cell.length_a   1.000
_cell.length_b   1.000
_cell.length_c   1.000
_cell.angle_alpha   90.00
_cell.angle_beta   90.00
_cell.angle_gamma   90.00
#
_symmetry.space_group_name_H-M   'P 1'
#
loop_
_entity.id
_entity.type
_entity.pdbx_description
1 polymer ?
#
loop_
_entity_poly.entity_id
_entity_poly.type
_entity_poly.pdbx_seq_one_letter_code
_entity_poly.pdbx_strand_id
1 'polypeptide(L)'
;MLHREPVLVTLVKLVDRIPVSGAPLPGKRGRPKVYADRLIVKALIIMVIRRLYTAYSLLAFLDQDTDLTRDLRAELTDDQGRFPSRRTWERRLQALPESLPGVIGSLGRHLVELLHPWAQAGRAVAVDSTALRAKGRVWHKKHRDAGIVPHSTIDTQAQWSKSGYHGWWYGWKIASGLCGCVGLDPVGSRIDPGQYRR
;
A
#
# COMPACT_ATOMS: atom_id res chain seq x y z
N MET A 1 -32.05 -3.44 -18.89
CA MET A 1 -30.89 -2.60 -18.50
C MET A 1 -30.22 -3.25 -17.30
N LEU A 2 -29.08 -3.93 -17.49
CA LEU A 2 -28.32 -4.49 -16.38
C LEU A 2 -27.81 -3.32 -15.54
N HIS A 3 -28.38 -3.13 -14.35
CA HIS A 3 -27.89 -2.15 -13.37
C HIS A 3 -26.50 -2.63 -12.96
N ARG A 4 -25.48 -2.13 -13.66
CA ARG A 4 -24.09 -2.38 -13.30
C ARG A 4 -23.85 -1.61 -12.02
N GLU A 5 -23.81 -2.33 -10.90
CA GLU A 5 -23.48 -1.73 -9.62
C GLU A 5 -22.16 -0.95 -9.77
N PRO A 6 -22.10 0.30 -9.30
CA PRO A 6 -20.87 1.06 -9.36
C PRO A 6 -19.80 0.34 -8.53
N VAL A 7 -18.60 0.23 -9.08
CA VAL A 7 -17.47 -0.54 -8.50
C VAL A 7 -17.21 -0.20 -7.03
N LEU A 8 -17.44 1.06 -6.66
CA LEU A 8 -17.29 1.53 -5.28
C LEU A 8 -18.29 0.84 -4.32
N VAL A 9 -19.54 0.64 -4.72
CA VAL A 9 -20.55 -0.07 -3.91
C VAL A 9 -20.17 -1.54 -3.78
N THR A 10 -19.74 -2.18 -4.87
CA THR A 10 -19.26 -3.57 -4.84
C THR A 10 -18.05 -3.73 -3.90
N LEU A 11 -17.11 -2.79 -3.93
CA LEU A 11 -15.94 -2.79 -3.03
C LEU A 11 -16.34 -2.63 -1.56
N VAL A 12 -17.29 -1.75 -1.28
CA VAL A 12 -17.83 -1.54 0.08
C VAL A 12 -18.54 -2.80 0.59
N LYS A 13 -19.36 -3.45 -0.24
CA LYS A 13 -20.01 -4.74 0.09
C LYS A 13 -19.00 -5.87 0.34
N LEU A 14 -17.85 -5.83 -0.33
CA LEU A 14 -16.80 -6.84 -0.15
C LEU A 14 -16.16 -6.78 1.26
N VAL A 15 -16.19 -5.62 1.92
CA VAL A 15 -15.67 -5.47 3.30
C VAL A 15 -16.42 -6.36 4.30
N ASP A 16 -17.70 -6.62 4.06
CA ASP A 16 -18.50 -7.50 4.93
C ASP A 16 -18.09 -8.96 4.81
N ARG A 17 -17.56 -9.36 3.64
CA ARG A 17 -17.14 -10.74 3.37
C ARG A 17 -15.76 -11.08 3.93
N ILE A 18 -15.00 -10.08 4.37
CA ILE A 18 -13.67 -10.33 4.95
C ILE A 18 -13.84 -11.13 6.24
N PRO A 19 -13.24 -12.32 6.39
CA PRO A 19 -13.16 -12.96 7.69
C PRO A 19 -12.30 -12.08 8.60
N VAL A 20 -12.88 -11.52 9.68
CA VAL A 20 -12.07 -10.85 10.70
C VAL A 20 -11.38 -11.96 11.49
N SER A 21 -10.16 -12.29 11.06
CA SER A 21 -9.27 -13.18 11.79
C SER A 21 -8.86 -12.48 13.08
N GLY A 22 -9.50 -12.86 14.18
CA GLY A 22 -9.11 -12.42 15.51
C GLY A 22 -10.24 -12.67 16.49
N ALA A 23 -10.08 -13.73 17.30
CA ALA A 23 -10.81 -13.84 18.55
C ALA A 23 -10.70 -12.50 19.31
N PRO A 24 -11.77 -11.98 19.93
CA PRO A 24 -11.70 -10.75 20.67
C PRO A 24 -10.61 -10.90 21.74
N LEU A 25 -9.53 -10.13 21.66
CA LEU A 25 -8.62 -9.98 22.78
C LEU A 25 -9.47 -9.56 23.99
N PRO A 26 -9.26 -10.14 25.19
CA PRO A 26 -10.05 -9.80 26.37
C PRO A 26 -10.02 -8.28 26.55
N GLY A 27 -11.17 -7.65 26.29
CA GLY A 27 -11.26 -6.21 26.14
C GLY A 27 -10.96 -5.49 27.45
N LYS A 28 -10.28 -4.33 27.36
CA LYS A 28 -10.24 -3.37 28.46
C LYS A 28 -11.68 -3.07 28.92
N ARG A 29 -11.92 -3.13 30.23
CA ARG A 29 -13.22 -2.81 30.87
C ARG A 29 -13.76 -1.47 30.35
N GLY A 30 -14.86 -1.49 29.63
CA GLY A 30 -15.46 -0.30 29.02
C GLY A 30 -16.80 -0.58 28.35
N ARG A 31 -17.56 0.47 28.04
CA ARG A 31 -18.87 0.37 27.36
C ARG A 31 -18.70 -0.27 25.97
N PRO A 32 -19.53 -1.27 25.59
CA PRO A 32 -19.46 -1.90 24.28
C PRO A 32 -19.63 -0.87 23.15
N LYS A 33 -18.93 -1.11 22.03
CA LYS A 33 -19.02 -0.27 20.83
C LYS A 33 -20.41 -0.41 20.22
N VAL A 34 -21.09 0.72 19.96
CA VAL A 34 -22.42 0.75 19.33
C VAL A 34 -22.37 0.40 17.83
N TYR A 35 -21.29 0.79 17.15
CA TYR A 35 -21.10 0.54 15.71
C TYR A 35 -19.90 -0.38 15.49
N ALA A 36 -20.05 -1.37 14.61
CA ALA A 36 -18.97 -2.27 14.22
C ALA A 36 -17.79 -1.52 13.60
N ASP A 37 -16.57 -2.02 13.79
CA ASP A 37 -15.36 -1.41 13.19
C ASP A 37 -15.40 -1.48 11.65
N ARG A 38 -16.03 -2.52 11.07
CA ARG A 38 -16.21 -2.69 9.62
C ARG A 38 -16.94 -1.53 8.96
N LEU A 39 -17.99 -1.02 9.59
CA LEU A 39 -18.77 0.12 9.11
C LEU A 39 -17.88 1.37 8.97
N ILE A 40 -16.92 1.55 9.88
CA ILE A 40 -15.99 2.66 9.82
C ILE A 40 -14.94 2.47 8.72
N VAL A 41 -14.51 1.23 8.47
CA VAL A 41 -13.61 0.90 7.36
C VAL A 41 -14.28 1.12 6.00
N LYS A 42 -15.57 0.77 5.85
CA LYS A 42 -16.36 1.10 4.65
C LYS A 42 -16.32 2.60 4.35
N ALA A 43 -16.58 3.43 5.37
CA ALA A 43 -16.52 4.89 5.23
C ALA A 43 -15.12 5.38 4.86
N LEU A 44 -14.07 4.80 5.45
CA LEU A 44 -12.69 5.17 5.12
C LEU A 44 -12.33 4.85 3.66
N ILE A 45 -12.75 3.70 3.14
CA ILE A 45 -12.54 3.33 1.73
C ILE A 45 -13.20 4.35 0.80
N ILE A 46 -14.44 4.73 1.09
CA ILE A 46 -15.15 5.78 0.34
C ILE A 46 -14.36 7.09 0.39
N MET A 47 -13.89 7.48 1.58
CA MET A 47 -13.08 8.69 1.78
C MET A 47 -11.78 8.68 0.97
N VAL A 48 -11.04 7.57 0.96
CA VAL A 48 -9.78 7.46 0.21
C VAL A 48 -10.02 7.52 -1.30
N ILE A 49 -10.98 6.74 -1.81
CA ILE A 49 -11.26 6.68 -3.26
C ILE A 49 -11.80 8.01 -3.78
N ARG A 50 -12.66 8.67 -3.01
CA ARG A 50 -13.24 9.97 -3.36
C ARG A 50 -12.37 11.16 -2.94
N ARG A 51 -11.21 10.92 -2.32
CA ARG A 51 -10.32 11.96 -1.77
C ARG A 51 -11.05 12.95 -0.83
N LEU A 52 -11.90 12.41 0.02
CA LEU A 52 -12.62 13.15 1.06
C LEU A 52 -11.83 13.04 2.36
N TYR A 53 -11.25 14.14 2.82
CA TYR A 53 -10.30 14.11 3.94
C TYR A 53 -10.94 14.36 5.31
N THR A 54 -12.23 14.71 5.36
CA THR A 54 -12.94 15.02 6.61
C THR A 54 -14.28 14.28 6.72
N ALA A 55 -14.71 13.99 7.95
CA ALA A 55 -16.04 13.42 8.20
C ALA A 55 -17.17 14.34 7.68
N TYR A 56 -16.97 15.66 7.72
CA TYR A 56 -17.89 16.61 7.12
C TYR A 56 -18.00 16.42 5.60
N SER A 57 -16.86 16.31 4.90
CA SER A 57 -16.86 16.08 3.44
C SER A 57 -17.49 14.75 3.04
N LEU A 58 -17.35 13.71 3.88
CA LEU A 58 -18.06 12.45 3.70
C LEU A 58 -19.57 12.65 3.80
N LEU A 59 -20.06 13.32 4.84
CA LEU A 59 -21.49 13.55 5.02
C LEU A 59 -22.08 14.43 3.91
N ALA A 60 -21.38 15.51 3.54
CA ALA A 60 -21.79 16.38 2.43
C ALA A 60 -21.84 15.62 1.09
N PHE A 61 -20.90 14.70 0.86
CA PHE A 61 -20.95 13.82 -0.31
C PHE A 61 -22.15 12.87 -0.26
N LEU A 62 -22.39 12.23 0.89
CA LEU A 62 -23.53 11.31 1.09
C LEU A 62 -24.89 12.00 1.07
N ASP A 63 -24.94 13.34 1.11
CA ASP A 63 -26.17 14.12 1.06
C ASP A 63 -26.56 14.56 -0.36
N GLN A 64 -25.68 14.35 -1.34
CA GLN A 64 -26.04 14.52 -2.74
C GLN A 64 -27.14 13.51 -3.07
N ASP A 65 -28.27 13.93 -3.65
CA ASP A 65 -29.37 13.01 -4.03
C ASP A 65 -29.05 12.31 -5.35
N THR A 66 -28.13 11.34 -5.28
CA THR A 66 -27.76 10.50 -6.42
C THR A 66 -27.97 9.04 -6.06
N ASP A 67 -28.21 8.19 -7.07
CA ASP A 67 -28.42 6.75 -6.83
C ASP A 67 -27.23 6.10 -6.11
N LEU A 68 -26.01 6.50 -6.47
CA LEU A 68 -24.78 6.02 -5.82
C LEU A 68 -24.73 6.35 -4.33
N THR A 69 -25.02 7.61 -3.96
CA THR A 69 -24.91 8.06 -2.57
C THR A 69 -26.02 7.47 -1.70
N ARG A 70 -27.18 7.17 -2.29
CA ARG A 70 -28.26 6.40 -1.66
C ARG A 70 -27.82 4.98 -1.34
N ASP A 71 -27.22 4.29 -2.30
CA ASP A 71 -26.67 2.94 -2.10
C ASP A 71 -25.57 2.92 -1.04
N LEU A 72 -24.65 3.89 -1.10
CA LEU A 72 -23.58 4.01 -0.11
C LEU A 72 -24.12 4.34 1.29
N ARG A 73 -25.18 5.15 1.41
CA ARG A 73 -25.81 5.45 2.70
C ARG A 73 -26.46 4.20 3.29
N ALA A 74 -27.10 3.37 2.46
CA ALA A 74 -27.64 2.09 2.89
C ALA A 74 -26.55 1.16 3.45
N GLU A 75 -25.40 1.07 2.77
CA GLU A 75 -24.26 0.25 3.20
C GLU A 75 -23.55 0.74 4.47
N LEU A 76 -23.71 2.02 4.80
CA LEU A 76 -23.15 2.67 6.00
C LEU A 76 -24.17 2.75 7.16
N THR A 77 -25.31 2.10 7.01
CA THR A 77 -26.32 1.97 8.06
C THR A 77 -26.08 0.65 8.80
N ASP A 78 -26.21 0.64 10.13
CA ASP A 78 -26.05 -0.59 10.90
C ASP A 78 -27.23 -1.56 10.69
N ASP A 79 -27.08 -2.81 11.16
CA ASP A 79 -28.12 -3.84 11.06
C ASP A 79 -29.44 -3.46 11.78
N GLN A 80 -29.40 -2.43 12.63
CA GLN A 80 -30.56 -1.87 13.36
C GLN A 80 -31.11 -0.60 12.70
N GLY A 81 -30.69 -0.27 11.47
CA GLY A 81 -31.17 0.88 10.72
C GLY A 81 -30.60 2.22 11.17
N ARG A 82 -29.56 2.25 12.01
CA ARG A 82 -28.99 3.49 12.53
C ARG A 82 -27.81 3.96 11.68
N PHE A 83 -27.85 5.25 11.35
CA PHE A 83 -26.75 5.94 10.68
C PHE A 83 -25.89 6.71 11.69
N PRO A 84 -24.55 6.56 11.70
CA PRO A 84 -23.70 7.25 12.66
C PRO A 84 -23.74 8.78 12.50
N SER A 85 -23.76 9.48 13.64
CA SER A 85 -23.67 10.95 13.66
C SER A 85 -22.27 11.45 13.27
N ARG A 86 -22.17 12.71 12.83
CA ARG A 86 -20.88 13.38 12.53
C ARG A 86 -19.84 13.17 13.62
N ARG A 87 -20.22 13.42 14.88
CA ARG A 87 -19.34 13.25 16.04
C ARG A 87 -18.85 11.82 16.21
N THR A 88 -19.68 10.84 15.83
CA THR A 88 -19.30 9.43 15.85
C THR A 88 -18.25 9.13 14.77
N TRP A 89 -18.45 9.63 13.55
CA TRP A 89 -17.48 9.51 12.46
C TRP A 89 -16.12 10.10 12.84
N GLU A 90 -16.10 11.35 13.29
CA GLU A 90 -14.86 12.06 13.67
C GLU A 90 -14.08 11.29 14.73
N ARG A 91 -14.74 10.92 15.84
CA ARG A 91 -14.10 10.20 16.94
C ARG A 91 -13.58 8.83 16.49
N ARG A 92 -14.33 8.11 15.66
CA ARG A 92 -13.98 6.73 15.25
C ARG A 92 -12.90 6.71 14.18
N LEU A 93 -12.90 7.68 13.25
CA LEU A 93 -11.83 7.87 12.27
C LEU A 93 -10.52 8.29 12.93
N GLN A 94 -10.57 9.12 13.98
CA GLN A 94 -9.38 9.48 14.76
C GLN A 94 -8.82 8.31 15.59
N ALA A 95 -9.70 7.42 16.09
CA ALA A 95 -9.30 6.26 16.91
C ALA A 95 -8.92 5.02 16.08
N LEU A 96 -9.10 5.05 14.76
CA LEU A 96 -8.74 3.96 13.84
C LEU A 96 -7.23 3.64 13.67
N PRO A 97 -6.24 4.53 13.92
CA PRO A 97 -4.84 4.25 13.62
C PRO A 97 -4.30 2.95 14.25
N GLU A 98 -4.83 2.54 15.40
CA GLU A 98 -4.34 1.35 16.12
C GLU A 98 -4.80 0.02 15.50
N SER A 99 -6.00 -0.05 14.92
CA SER A 99 -6.56 -1.30 14.34
C SER A 99 -6.51 -1.33 12.81
N LEU A 100 -6.24 -0.19 12.17
CA LEU A 100 -6.29 -0.02 10.72
C LEU A 100 -5.29 -0.90 9.94
N PRO A 101 -4.00 -1.05 10.35
CA PRO A 101 -3.06 -1.88 9.60
C PRO A 101 -3.50 -3.34 9.52
N GLY A 102 -4.08 -3.87 10.59
CA GLY A 102 -4.59 -5.25 10.63
C GLY A 102 -5.77 -5.46 9.69
N VAL A 103 -6.74 -4.54 9.68
CA VAL A 103 -7.93 -4.67 8.83
C VAL A 103 -7.61 -4.43 7.35
N ILE A 104 -6.77 -3.42 7.03
CA ILE A 104 -6.28 -3.20 5.67
C ILE A 104 -5.48 -4.42 5.19
N GLY A 105 -4.61 -4.97 6.04
CA GLY A 105 -3.84 -6.17 5.71
C GLY A 105 -4.73 -7.38 5.41
N SER A 106 -5.78 -7.61 6.20
CA SER A 106 -6.72 -8.71 5.96
C SER A 106 -7.58 -8.49 4.71
N LEU A 107 -8.04 -7.26 4.45
CA LEU A 107 -8.72 -6.93 3.20
C LEU A 107 -7.80 -7.16 1.99
N GLY A 108 -6.57 -6.67 2.07
CA GLY A 108 -5.57 -6.81 1.00
C GLY A 108 -5.27 -8.27 0.69
N ARG A 109 -5.06 -9.11 1.71
CA ARG A 109 -4.87 -10.56 1.54
C ARG A 109 -6.08 -11.23 0.88
N HIS A 110 -7.29 -10.92 1.36
CA HIS A 110 -8.51 -11.48 0.80
C HIS A 110 -8.73 -11.08 -0.67
N LEU A 111 -8.40 -9.84 -1.04
CA LEU A 111 -8.44 -9.38 -2.42
C LEU A 111 -7.39 -10.07 -3.30
N VAL A 112 -6.18 -10.29 -2.78
CA VAL A 112 -5.13 -11.04 -3.48
C VAL A 112 -5.55 -12.49 -3.73
N GLU A 113 -6.15 -13.14 -2.74
CA GLU A 113 -6.70 -14.49 -2.85
C GLU A 113 -7.85 -14.57 -3.87
N LEU A 114 -8.76 -13.60 -3.88
CA LEU A 114 -9.89 -13.62 -4.82
C LEU A 114 -9.46 -13.33 -6.25
N LEU A 115 -8.67 -12.28 -6.45
CA LEU A 115 -8.36 -11.75 -7.77
C LEU A 115 -7.20 -12.48 -8.44
N HIS A 116 -6.41 -13.28 -7.69
CA HIS A 116 -5.18 -13.91 -8.15
C HIS A 116 -4.34 -12.98 -9.05
N PRO A 117 -4.10 -11.70 -8.64
CA PRO A 117 -3.53 -10.71 -9.54
C PRO A 117 -2.12 -11.10 -10.00
N TRP A 118 -1.42 -11.92 -9.20
CA TRP A 118 -0.11 -12.46 -9.51
C TRP A 118 -0.12 -13.49 -10.65
N ALA A 119 -1.22 -14.23 -10.83
CA ALA A 119 -1.38 -15.16 -11.93
C ALA A 119 -1.63 -14.44 -13.27
N GLN A 120 -2.20 -13.23 -13.24
CA GLN A 120 -2.57 -12.46 -14.44
C GLN A 120 -1.60 -11.31 -14.77
N ALA A 121 -0.94 -10.73 -13.76
CA ALA A 121 -0.12 -9.52 -13.89
C ALA A 121 1.24 -9.61 -13.18
N GLY A 122 1.69 -10.81 -12.79
CA GLY A 122 2.96 -11.08 -12.08
C GLY A 122 4.20 -10.79 -12.92
N ARG A 123 4.47 -9.52 -13.22
CA ARG A 123 5.82 -9.04 -13.53
C ARG A 123 6.34 -8.36 -12.28
N ALA A 124 7.48 -8.81 -11.79
CA ALA A 124 8.12 -8.30 -10.57
C ALA A 124 8.13 -6.76 -10.57
N VAL A 125 7.45 -6.15 -9.61
CA VAL A 125 7.51 -4.71 -9.37
C VAL A 125 8.44 -4.50 -8.19
N ALA A 126 9.63 -3.95 -8.44
CA ALA A 126 10.45 -3.41 -7.37
C ALA A 126 9.74 -2.17 -6.83
N VAL A 127 9.24 -2.25 -5.59
CA VAL A 127 8.44 -1.17 -4.96
C VAL A 127 9.34 -0.07 -4.43
N ASP A 128 10.52 -0.45 -3.91
CA ASP A 128 11.53 0.49 -3.46
C ASP A 128 12.93 -0.16 -3.53
N SER A 129 13.95 0.66 -3.81
CA SER A 129 15.35 0.23 -3.89
C SER A 129 16.19 1.07 -2.94
N THR A 130 16.63 0.48 -1.83
CA THR A 130 17.51 1.15 -0.89
C THR A 130 18.96 1.07 -1.35
N ALA A 131 19.62 2.22 -1.44
CA ALA A 131 21.03 2.34 -1.73
C ALA A 131 21.86 2.15 -0.45
N LEU A 132 22.71 1.12 -0.39
CA LEU A 132 23.68 0.92 0.67
C LEU A 132 25.09 1.21 0.16
N ARG A 133 25.83 2.11 0.80
CA ARG A 133 27.22 2.37 0.42
C ARG A 133 28.09 1.15 0.70
N ALA A 134 29.02 0.86 -0.20
CA ALA A 134 30.02 -0.18 0.04
C ALA A 134 30.88 0.19 1.26
N LYS A 135 31.24 -0.81 2.06
CA LYS A 135 32.16 -0.62 3.18
C LYS A 135 33.59 -0.60 2.63
N GLY A 136 34.20 0.58 2.55
CA GLY A 136 35.60 0.73 2.16
C GLY A 136 35.85 1.85 1.16
N ARG A 137 36.94 1.75 0.42
CA ARG A 137 37.31 2.73 -0.61
C ARG A 137 36.50 2.50 -1.89
N VAL A 138 36.30 3.57 -2.64
CA VAL A 138 35.52 3.56 -3.87
C VAL A 138 36.36 3.02 -5.03
N TRP A 139 35.82 2.08 -5.81
CA TRP A 139 36.49 1.61 -7.02
C TRP A 139 36.27 2.58 -8.17
N HIS A 140 37.30 3.35 -8.53
CA HIS A 140 37.21 4.27 -9.67
C HIS A 140 36.97 3.50 -10.98
N LYS A 141 36.06 4.02 -11.82
CA LYS A 141 35.67 3.42 -13.11
C LYS A 141 36.88 3.06 -13.98
N LYS A 142 37.88 3.96 -14.08
CA LYS A 142 39.11 3.73 -14.85
C LYS A 142 39.89 2.48 -14.41
N HIS A 143 39.97 2.22 -13.11
CA HIS A 143 40.65 1.05 -12.57
C HIS A 143 39.82 -0.22 -12.75
N ARG A 144 38.49 -0.09 -12.67
CA ARG A 144 37.55 -1.20 -12.91
C ARG A 144 37.57 -1.67 -14.36
N ASP A 145 37.55 -0.73 -15.31
CA ASP A 145 37.61 -1.04 -16.75
C ASP A 145 38.96 -1.69 -17.13
N ALA A 146 40.02 -1.38 -16.39
CA ALA A 146 41.34 -2.01 -16.51
C ALA A 146 41.50 -3.32 -15.71
N GLY A 147 40.49 -3.74 -14.93
CA GLY A 147 40.56 -4.93 -14.06
C GLY A 147 41.52 -4.80 -12.87
N ILE A 148 41.98 -3.59 -12.56
CA ILE A 148 42.96 -3.32 -11.50
C ILE A 148 42.21 -3.00 -10.21
N VAL A 149 42.54 -3.70 -9.12
CA VAL A 149 42.04 -3.42 -7.77
C VAL A 149 43.15 -2.74 -6.95
N PRO A 150 43.10 -1.41 -6.77
CA PRO A 150 44.19 -0.67 -6.12
C PRO A 150 44.46 -1.06 -4.67
N HIS A 151 43.42 -1.47 -3.94
CA HIS A 151 43.50 -1.80 -2.52
C HIS A 151 42.55 -2.95 -2.18
N SER A 152 42.95 -3.82 -1.26
CA SER A 152 42.16 -4.96 -0.77
C SER A 152 40.89 -4.57 -0.01
N THR A 153 40.76 -3.30 0.38
CA THR A 153 39.57 -2.74 1.06
C THR A 153 38.48 -2.29 0.09
N ILE A 154 38.67 -2.51 -1.23
CA ILE A 154 37.67 -2.22 -2.25
C ILE A 154 36.76 -3.43 -2.40
N ASP A 155 35.48 -3.22 -2.17
CA ASP A 155 34.44 -4.19 -2.50
C ASP A 155 34.32 -4.30 -4.02
N THR A 156 34.74 -5.42 -4.60
CA THR A 156 34.75 -5.65 -6.05
C THR A 156 33.38 -6.03 -6.61
N GLN A 157 32.41 -6.35 -5.74
CA GLN A 157 31.06 -6.75 -6.12
C GLN A 157 30.09 -5.56 -6.14
N ALA A 158 30.40 -4.49 -5.40
CA ALA A 158 29.67 -3.23 -5.43
C ALA A 158 29.70 -2.53 -6.81
N GLN A 159 28.70 -1.68 -7.07
CA GLN A 159 28.53 -1.01 -8.36
C GLN A 159 28.34 0.51 -8.21
N TRP A 160 28.66 1.23 -9.28
CA TRP A 160 28.32 2.64 -9.40
C TRP A 160 26.84 2.81 -9.74
N SER A 161 26.16 3.70 -9.03
CA SER A 161 24.82 4.15 -9.37
C SER A 161 24.68 5.65 -9.21
N LYS A 162 23.70 6.22 -9.91
CA LYS A 162 23.31 7.62 -9.78
C LYS A 162 21.95 7.70 -9.09
N SER A 163 21.82 8.60 -8.13
CA SER A 163 20.53 8.98 -7.54
C SER A 163 20.22 10.42 -7.94
N GLY A 164 18.93 10.74 -8.14
CA GLY A 164 18.51 12.11 -8.47
C GLY A 164 18.84 13.13 -7.38
N TYR A 165 18.86 12.70 -6.11
CA TYR A 165 19.05 13.57 -4.96
C TYR A 165 20.50 13.60 -4.43
N HIS A 166 21.21 12.46 -4.38
CA HIS A 166 22.57 12.38 -3.80
C HIS A 166 23.70 12.25 -4.84
N GLY A 167 23.39 12.32 -6.14
CA GLY A 167 24.40 12.19 -7.20
C GLY A 167 24.97 10.77 -7.33
N TRP A 168 26.23 10.66 -7.76
CA TRP A 168 26.93 9.38 -7.95
C TRP A 168 27.36 8.76 -6.63
N TRP A 169 27.12 7.46 -6.47
CA TRP A 169 27.54 6.70 -5.30
C TRP A 169 27.99 5.28 -5.68
N TYR A 170 28.83 4.69 -4.84
CA TYR A 170 29.37 3.35 -5.00
C TYR A 170 28.87 2.43 -3.90
N GLY A 171 28.22 1.33 -4.27
CA GLY A 171 27.68 0.39 -3.31
C GLY A 171 26.66 -0.59 -3.88
N TRP A 172 25.78 -1.05 -3.02
CA TRP A 172 24.78 -2.07 -3.26
C TRP A 172 23.39 -1.45 -3.39
N LYS A 173 22.66 -1.83 -4.43
CA LYS A 173 21.21 -1.61 -4.45
C LYS A 173 20.54 -2.84 -3.88
N ILE A 174 19.87 -2.66 -2.76
CA ILE A 174 18.92 -3.64 -2.26
C ILE A 174 17.56 -3.25 -2.82
N ALA A 175 17.10 -3.97 -3.83
CA ALA A 175 15.72 -3.88 -4.25
C ALA A 175 14.88 -4.77 -3.32
N SER A 176 13.91 -4.19 -2.64
CA SER A 176 12.85 -4.96 -1.99
C SER A 176 11.89 -5.39 -3.10
N GLY A 177 12.18 -6.53 -3.73
CA GLY A 177 11.26 -7.20 -4.64
C GLY A 177 10.29 -8.05 -3.84
N LEU A 178 8.99 -7.81 -4.00
CA LEU A 178 7.99 -8.86 -3.75
C LEU A 178 8.06 -9.80 -4.96
N CYS A 179 9.02 -10.73 -4.93
CA CYS A 179 9.11 -11.80 -5.90
C CYS A 179 8.26 -12.98 -5.41
N GLY A 180 7.30 -13.43 -6.22
CA GLY A 180 6.58 -14.68 -6.00
C GLY A 180 7.44 -15.94 -6.20
N CYS A 181 8.75 -15.78 -6.37
CA CYS A 181 9.72 -16.85 -6.47
C CYS A 181 10.82 -16.58 -5.44
N VAL A 182 11.04 -17.54 -4.54
CA VAL A 182 12.22 -17.56 -3.67
C VAL A 182 13.45 -17.68 -4.58
N GLY A 183 14.19 -16.60 -4.72
CA GLY A 183 15.41 -16.53 -5.53
C GLY A 183 16.09 -15.18 -5.39
N LEU A 184 17.31 -15.17 -4.83
CA LEU A 184 18.21 -14.02 -4.83
C LEU A 184 18.76 -13.85 -6.25
N ASP A 185 18.15 -12.99 -7.06
CA ASP A 185 18.69 -12.64 -8.37
C ASP A 185 19.46 -11.32 -8.32
N PRO A 186 20.74 -11.28 -8.70
CA PRO A 186 21.47 -10.04 -8.92
C PRO A 186 20.97 -9.41 -10.23
N VAL A 187 20.03 -8.47 -10.12
CA VAL A 187 19.52 -7.74 -11.29
C VAL A 187 20.59 -6.75 -11.80
N GLY A 188 21.41 -7.23 -12.74
CA GLY A 188 22.27 -6.42 -13.58
C GLY A 188 21.47 -5.79 -14.72
N SER A 189 21.08 -4.51 -14.58
CA SER A 189 20.69 -3.73 -15.75
C SER A 189 21.95 -3.26 -16.47
N ARG A 190 22.24 -3.89 -17.61
CA ARG A 190 23.22 -3.40 -18.59
C ARG A 190 22.65 -2.12 -19.20
N ILE A 191 22.95 -0.97 -18.58
CA ILE A 191 22.69 0.33 -19.21
C ILE A 191 23.86 0.60 -20.16
N ASP A 192 23.60 0.44 -21.45
CA ASP A 192 24.48 0.87 -22.53
C ASP A 192 24.47 2.42 -22.59
N PRO A 193 25.57 3.12 -22.26
CA PRO A 193 25.63 4.57 -22.34
C PRO A 193 26.03 5.00 -23.76
N GLY A 194 25.26 4.56 -24.75
CA GLY A 194 25.41 4.94 -26.17
C GLY A 194 24.58 6.14 -26.59
N GLN A 195 23.78 6.73 -25.71
CA GLN A 195 22.99 7.92 -26.02
C GLN A 195 23.06 8.90 -24.86
N TYR A 196 23.97 9.86 -24.96
CA TYR A 196 23.78 11.29 -24.66
C TYR A 196 25.17 11.92 -24.71
N ARG A 197 25.59 12.17 -25.95
CA ARG A 197 26.69 13.08 -26.27
C ARG A 197 26.17 14.49 -26.00
N ARG A 198 26.74 15.18 -25.02
CA ARG A 198 27.08 16.62 -25.03
C ARG A 198 28.04 16.90 -23.87
#